data_AF-X1J2H2-F1
#
_entry.id   AF-X1J2H2-F1
#
_cell.length_a   1.000
_cell.length_b   1.000
_cell.length_c   1.000
_cell.angle_alpha   90.00
_cell.angle_beta   90.00
_cell.angle_gamma   90.00
#
_symmetry.space_group_name_H-M   'P 1'
#
loop_
_entity.id
_entity.type
_entity.pdbx_description
1 polymer ?
#
loop_
_entity_poly.entity_id
_entity_poly.type
_entity_poly.pdbx_seq_one_letter_code
_entity_poly.pdbx_strand_id
1 'polypeptide(L)'
;VRTPDIEDRTASNIFNGKFSEYEFAWLLTMSKQFGKYISCGINYKMIYHKISHWGAVGHGADVGFLILPDKPVSVGINIQNAVKPSILMKSERDIYPLTLRAGISAKLLERRLIITSDIGWSEYQSPRFYEGVEYRPWWPLILRAGADVNQLNAGLGVRKEAGPWAVGVDYAFSSHFQSTGLIPPTHTVSLVFNFGGFRAKVKPSRSIFSPLAGGGDNIVWMELNVVTRAPIKRWQLRVKNGRGEIVRLYNAWSDPPARLYWDGRDETGNL
;
A
#
# COMPACT_ATOMS: atom_id res chain seq x y z
N VAL A 1 -17.14 -19.98 -0.39
CA VAL A 1 -18.49 -19.35 -0.36
C VAL A 1 -19.44 -20.32 0.35
N ARG A 2 -20.34 -19.85 1.23
CA ARG A 2 -21.41 -20.72 1.76
C ARG A 2 -22.59 -20.64 0.79
N THR A 3 -22.92 -21.74 0.14
CA THR A 3 -24.13 -21.90 -0.68
C THR A 3 -25.14 -22.71 0.13
N PRO A 4 -25.94 -22.06 1.01
CA PRO A 4 -26.84 -22.76 1.93
C PRO A 4 -27.93 -23.60 1.26
N ASP A 5 -28.09 -23.43 -0.07
CA ASP A 5 -29.13 -24.04 -0.90
C ASP A 5 -28.68 -25.33 -1.61
N ILE A 6 -27.41 -25.72 -1.46
CA ILE A 6 -26.87 -26.94 -2.06
C ILE A 6 -26.61 -27.97 -0.96
N GLU A 7 -27.32 -29.09 -1.04
CA GLU A 7 -27.13 -30.24 -0.15
C GLU A 7 -25.97 -31.12 -0.65
N ASP A 8 -25.12 -31.58 0.26
CA ASP A 8 -24.16 -32.64 -0.05
C ASP A 8 -24.86 -33.99 0.15
N ARG A 9 -24.86 -34.81 -0.90
CA ARG A 9 -25.52 -36.13 -0.91
C ARG A 9 -24.55 -37.18 -1.45
N THR A 10 -24.60 -38.38 -0.90
CA THR A 10 -23.82 -39.51 -1.41
C THR A 10 -24.35 -39.99 -2.78
N ALA A 11 -23.59 -40.82 -3.49
CA ALA A 11 -24.05 -41.48 -4.72
C ALA A 11 -25.33 -42.32 -4.52
N SER A 12 -25.62 -42.75 -3.29
CA SER A 12 -26.84 -43.44 -2.88
C SER A 12 -27.96 -42.49 -2.40
N ASN A 13 -27.86 -41.19 -2.69
CA ASN A 13 -28.82 -40.14 -2.33
C ASN A 13 -29.02 -39.93 -0.81
N ILE A 14 -28.03 -40.31 0.01
CA ILE A 14 -28.06 -40.12 1.46
C ILE A 14 -27.55 -38.72 1.79
N PHE A 15 -28.27 -37.98 2.62
CA PHE A 15 -27.88 -36.65 3.06
C PHE A 15 -26.60 -36.69 3.90
N ASN A 16 -25.58 -35.93 3.50
CA ASN A 16 -24.25 -35.86 4.10
C ASN A 16 -23.93 -34.47 4.68
N GLY A 17 -24.90 -33.55 4.70
CA GLY A 17 -24.76 -32.19 5.19
C GLY A 17 -25.02 -31.14 4.12
N LYS A 18 -24.65 -29.89 4.40
CA LYS A 18 -24.72 -28.80 3.41
C LYS A 18 -23.39 -28.64 2.70
N PHE A 19 -23.43 -28.46 1.39
CA PHE A 19 -22.24 -28.17 0.61
C PHE A 19 -21.63 -26.84 1.09
N SER A 20 -20.31 -26.85 1.29
CA SER A 20 -19.58 -25.64 1.62
C SER A 20 -18.20 -25.70 1.00
N GLU A 21 -17.72 -24.53 0.57
CA GLU A 21 -16.37 -24.36 0.06
C GLU A 21 -15.64 -23.30 0.88
N TYR A 22 -14.45 -23.68 1.34
CA TYR A 22 -13.57 -22.83 2.12
C TYR A 22 -12.15 -22.90 1.56
N GLU A 23 -11.57 -21.75 1.30
CA GLU A 23 -10.16 -21.60 0.92
C GLU A 23 -9.50 -20.64 1.89
N PHE A 24 -8.28 -20.97 2.28
CA PHE A 24 -7.47 -20.15 3.17
C PHE A 24 -6.00 -20.29 2.82
N ALA A 25 -5.26 -19.18 2.83
CA ALA A 25 -3.84 -19.17 2.53
C ALA A 25 -3.04 -18.50 3.65
N TRP A 26 -2.00 -19.18 4.11
CA TRP A 26 -0.93 -18.57 4.90
C TRP A 26 0.17 -18.06 3.97
N LEU A 27 0.57 -16.81 4.17
CA LEU A 27 1.63 -16.17 3.41
C LEU A 27 2.73 -15.72 4.38
N LEU A 28 3.94 -16.24 4.21
CA LEU A 28 5.13 -15.79 4.93
C LEU A 28 6.04 -15.05 3.96
N THR A 29 6.15 -13.73 4.15
CA THR A 29 6.90 -12.86 3.25
C THR A 29 8.20 -12.37 3.89
N MET A 30 9.30 -12.45 3.15
CA MET A 30 10.56 -11.78 3.48
C MET A 30 10.96 -10.86 2.33
N SER A 31 11.29 -9.61 2.65
CA SER A 31 11.80 -8.66 1.66
C SER A 31 13.09 -8.00 2.15
N LYS A 32 14.04 -7.79 1.24
CA LYS A 32 15.30 -7.10 1.50
C LYS A 32 15.61 -6.11 0.40
N GLN A 33 16.01 -4.90 0.83
CA GLN A 33 16.52 -3.88 -0.07
C GLN A 33 18.04 -4.04 -0.25
N PHE A 34 18.47 -4.16 -1.50
CA PHE A 34 19.87 -4.23 -1.93
C PHE A 34 20.30 -2.88 -2.49
N GLY A 35 21.06 -2.12 -1.68
CA GLY A 35 21.48 -0.77 -2.03
C GLY A 35 20.32 0.22 -2.07
N LYS A 36 20.41 1.26 -2.90
CA LYS A 36 19.39 2.32 -2.98
C LYS A 36 18.36 2.11 -4.10
N TYR A 37 18.57 1.10 -4.94
CA TYR A 37 17.90 1.01 -6.24
C TYR A 37 17.11 -0.27 -6.44
N ILE A 38 17.38 -1.34 -5.69
CA ILE A 38 16.73 -2.63 -5.92
C ILE A 38 16.25 -3.18 -4.58
N SER A 39 15.02 -3.66 -4.55
CA SER A 39 14.46 -4.46 -3.46
C SER A 39 13.96 -5.77 -4.02
N CYS A 40 14.22 -6.86 -3.31
CA CYS A 40 13.73 -8.18 -3.67
C CYS A 40 12.86 -8.71 -2.53
N GLY A 41 11.81 -9.45 -2.88
CA GLY A 41 10.92 -10.12 -1.94
C GLY A 41 10.67 -11.55 -2.37
N ILE A 42 10.54 -12.43 -1.39
CA ILE A 42 10.06 -13.80 -1.57
C ILE A 42 8.86 -14.01 -0.65
N ASN A 43 7.85 -14.71 -1.15
CA ASN A 43 6.69 -15.11 -0.39
C ASN A 43 6.57 -16.63 -0.41
N TYR A 44 6.44 -17.26 0.75
CA TYR A 44 6.06 -18.66 0.86
C TYR A 44 4.55 -18.75 1.12
N LYS A 45 3.87 -19.61 0.38
CA LYS A 45 2.41 -19.73 0.36
C LYS A 45 2.01 -21.15 0.72
N MET A 46 1.15 -21.28 1.73
CA MET A 46 0.50 -22.55 2.09
C MET A 46 -1.02 -22.35 1.97
N ILE A 47 -1.62 -22.98 0.97
CA ILE A 47 -3.04 -22.89 0.64
C ILE A 47 -3.73 -24.13 1.18
N TYR A 48 -4.78 -23.95 1.96
CA TYR A 48 -5.71 -24.99 2.34
C TYR A 48 -7.03 -24.75 1.62
N HIS A 49 -7.48 -25.73 0.84
CA HIS A 49 -8.74 -25.67 0.11
C HIS A 49 -9.58 -26.88 0.47
N LYS A 50 -10.83 -26.62 0.85
CA LYS A 50 -11.82 -27.61 1.24
C LYS A 50 -13.09 -27.42 0.41
N ILE A 51 -13.48 -28.49 -0.28
CA ILE A 51 -14.72 -28.60 -1.03
C ILE A 51 -15.54 -29.73 -0.42
N SER A 52 -16.65 -29.36 0.21
CA SER A 52 -17.48 -30.26 1.02
C SER A 52 -16.67 -31.10 2.02
N HIS A 53 -16.51 -32.40 1.80
CA HIS A 53 -15.79 -33.33 2.68
C HIS A 53 -14.33 -33.57 2.28
N TRP A 54 -13.88 -33.09 1.11
CA TRP A 54 -12.49 -33.20 0.67
C TRP A 54 -11.72 -31.93 1.01
N GLY A 55 -10.55 -32.09 1.62
CA GLY A 55 -9.65 -30.98 1.92
C GLY A 55 -8.23 -31.35 1.55
N ALA A 56 -7.49 -30.39 1.03
CA ALA A 56 -6.11 -30.59 0.64
C ALA A 56 -5.29 -29.31 0.85
N VAL A 57 -3.98 -29.49 0.97
CA VAL A 57 -3.01 -28.41 1.16
C VAL A 57 -2.08 -28.35 -0.04
N GLY A 58 -1.83 -27.14 -0.53
CA GLY A 58 -0.84 -26.84 -1.55
C GLY A 58 0.23 -25.89 -1.03
N HIS A 59 1.46 -26.07 -1.50
CA HIS A 59 2.61 -25.23 -1.15
C HIS A 59 3.13 -24.52 -2.40
N GLY A 60 3.43 -23.24 -2.30
CA GLY A 60 4.02 -22.50 -3.40
C GLY A 60 4.86 -21.32 -2.92
N ALA A 61 5.40 -20.59 -3.88
CA ALA A 61 6.21 -19.42 -3.61
C ALA A 61 6.05 -18.36 -4.69
N ASP A 62 6.15 -17.10 -4.29
CA ASP A 62 6.17 -15.93 -5.18
C ASP A 62 7.53 -15.22 -5.06
N VAL A 63 7.98 -14.57 -6.12
CA VAL A 63 9.20 -13.76 -6.13
C VAL A 63 8.89 -12.39 -6.72
N GLY A 64 9.32 -11.32 -6.05
CA GLY A 64 9.09 -9.94 -6.47
C GLY A 64 10.36 -9.11 -6.48
N PHE A 65 10.44 -8.18 -7.42
CA PHE A 65 11.50 -7.19 -7.54
C PHE A 65 10.88 -5.80 -7.64
N LEU A 66 11.45 -4.84 -6.92
CA LEU A 66 11.08 -3.44 -6.98
C LEU A 66 12.33 -2.60 -7.24
N ILE A 67 12.35 -1.95 -8.39
CA ILE A 67 13.44 -1.13 -8.89
C ILE A 67 13.08 0.35 -8.63
N LEU A 68 14.05 1.09 -8.11
CA LEU A 68 13.97 2.50 -7.72
C LEU A 68 12.84 2.83 -6.72
N PRO A 69 12.69 2.09 -5.59
CA PRO A 69 11.53 2.18 -4.69
C PRO A 69 11.25 3.60 -4.16
N ASP A 70 12.30 4.37 -3.85
CA ASP A 70 12.19 5.71 -3.26
C ASP A 70 12.25 6.86 -4.27
N LYS A 71 12.39 6.56 -5.56
CA LYS A 71 12.51 7.58 -6.61
C LYS A 71 11.13 8.00 -7.15
N PRO A 72 11.07 9.11 -7.91
CA PRO A 72 9.84 9.58 -8.55
C PRO A 72 9.24 8.54 -9.49
N VAL A 73 10.08 7.72 -10.13
CA VAL A 73 9.62 6.57 -10.93
C VAL A 73 10.07 5.29 -10.27
N SER A 74 9.17 4.32 -10.13
CA SER A 74 9.47 2.97 -9.65
C SER A 74 8.92 1.93 -10.62
N VAL A 75 9.68 0.85 -10.81
CA VAL A 75 9.32 -0.28 -11.68
C VAL A 75 9.24 -1.54 -10.84
N GLY A 76 8.14 -2.28 -10.94
CA GLY A 76 7.91 -3.51 -10.20
C GLY A 76 7.79 -4.70 -11.14
N ILE A 77 8.32 -5.85 -10.74
CA ILE A 77 8.10 -7.14 -11.39
C ILE A 77 7.70 -8.14 -10.30
N ASN A 78 6.66 -8.93 -10.53
CA ASN A 78 6.19 -9.96 -9.63
C ASN A 78 5.94 -11.25 -10.41
N ILE A 79 6.56 -12.34 -9.97
CA ILE A 79 6.38 -13.70 -10.45
C ILE A 79 5.61 -14.45 -9.35
N GLN A 80 4.30 -14.48 -9.48
CA GLN A 80 3.40 -15.17 -8.56
C GLN A 80 3.31 -16.64 -8.94
N ASN A 81 3.29 -17.52 -7.93
CA ASN A 81 3.34 -18.97 -8.10
C ASN A 81 4.59 -19.43 -8.90
N ALA A 82 5.74 -18.77 -8.69
CA ALA A 82 7.05 -19.17 -9.22
C ALA A 82 7.37 -20.63 -8.88
N VAL A 83 7.03 -21.04 -7.66
CA VAL A 83 6.78 -22.45 -7.33
C VAL A 83 5.28 -22.64 -7.31
N LYS A 84 4.74 -23.40 -8.28
CA LYS A 84 3.30 -23.58 -8.46
C LYS A 84 2.70 -24.40 -7.32
N PRO A 85 1.74 -23.84 -6.54
CA PRO A 85 0.93 -24.64 -5.63
C PRO A 85 0.20 -25.74 -6.38
N SER A 86 0.29 -26.96 -5.86
CA SER A 86 -0.46 -28.09 -6.36
C SER A 86 -1.27 -28.71 -5.23
N ILE A 87 -2.57 -28.84 -5.47
CA ILE A 87 -3.55 -29.37 -4.52
C ILE A 87 -4.10 -30.66 -5.11
N LEU A 88 -3.90 -31.80 -4.44
CA LEU A 88 -4.46 -33.07 -4.84
C LEU A 88 -5.77 -33.29 -4.09
N MET A 89 -6.90 -33.19 -4.80
CA MET A 89 -8.22 -33.47 -4.24
C MET A 89 -8.73 -34.79 -4.77
N LYS A 90 -8.82 -35.79 -3.89
CA LYS A 90 -9.26 -37.16 -4.18
C LYS A 90 -8.38 -37.87 -5.23
N SER A 91 -8.58 -37.56 -6.51
CA SER A 91 -7.84 -38.12 -7.66
C SER A 91 -7.39 -37.08 -8.69
N GLU A 92 -7.90 -35.85 -8.59
CA GLU A 92 -7.56 -34.77 -9.52
C GLU A 92 -6.60 -33.79 -8.85
N ARG A 93 -5.61 -33.36 -9.61
CA ARG A 93 -4.58 -32.43 -9.16
C ARG A 93 -4.88 -31.07 -9.78
N ASP A 94 -5.24 -30.13 -8.94
CA ASP A 94 -5.30 -28.73 -9.32
C ASP A 94 -3.91 -28.10 -9.19
N ILE A 95 -3.50 -27.32 -10.20
CA ILE A 95 -2.20 -26.65 -10.24
C ILE A 95 -2.46 -25.18 -10.51
N TYR A 96 -2.10 -24.35 -9.54
CA TYR A 96 -2.31 -22.91 -9.63
C TYR A 96 -1.38 -22.33 -10.72
N PRO A 97 -1.91 -21.49 -11.63
CA PRO A 97 -1.15 -20.99 -12.77
C PRO A 97 -0.05 -20.03 -12.35
N LEU A 98 1.08 -20.08 -13.07
CA LEU A 98 2.13 -19.07 -12.96
C LEU A 98 1.57 -17.73 -13.47
N THR A 99 1.78 -16.65 -12.71
CA THR A 99 1.36 -15.30 -13.13
C THR A 99 2.54 -14.33 -13.07
N LEU A 100 2.78 -13.64 -14.18
CA LEU A 100 3.78 -12.58 -14.32
C LEU A 100 3.07 -11.22 -14.32
N ARG A 101 3.54 -10.30 -13.49
CA ARG A 101 3.08 -8.92 -13.49
C ARG A 101 4.28 -7.98 -13.55
N ALA A 102 4.24 -7.02 -14.44
CA ALA A 102 5.22 -5.94 -14.53
C ALA A 102 4.49 -4.60 -14.51
N GLY A 103 5.07 -3.62 -13.85
CA GLY A 103 4.38 -2.36 -13.58
C GLY A 103 5.33 -1.18 -13.44
N ILE A 104 4.83 0.00 -13.81
CA ILE A 104 5.53 1.27 -13.61
C ILE A 104 4.64 2.22 -12.82
N SER A 105 5.25 2.98 -11.93
CA SER A 105 4.59 4.00 -11.12
C SER A 105 5.36 5.30 -11.19
N ALA A 106 4.64 6.41 -11.39
CA ALA A 106 5.16 7.77 -11.37
C ALA A 106 4.54 8.53 -10.19
N LYS A 107 5.39 9.04 -9.31
CA LYS A 107 5.06 9.83 -8.11
C LYS A 107 5.30 11.29 -8.43
N LEU A 108 4.22 12.04 -8.59
CA LEU A 108 4.18 13.45 -8.96
C LEU A 108 3.74 14.29 -7.74
N LEU A 109 3.88 15.62 -7.84
CA LEU A 109 3.41 16.58 -6.83
C LEU A 109 3.86 16.25 -5.39
N GLU A 110 5.16 16.03 -5.19
CA GLU A 110 5.73 15.60 -3.89
C GLU A 110 5.03 14.35 -3.31
N ARG A 111 4.65 13.38 -4.17
CA ARG A 111 3.92 12.14 -3.86
C ARG A 111 2.43 12.32 -3.51
N ARG A 112 1.84 13.48 -3.81
CA ARG A 112 0.38 13.66 -3.69
C ARG A 112 -0.40 13.03 -4.84
N LEU A 113 0.22 12.85 -6.00
CA LEU A 113 -0.36 12.18 -7.15
C LEU A 113 0.53 11.01 -7.53
N ILE A 114 -0.04 9.81 -7.64
CA ILE A 114 0.65 8.61 -8.10
C ILE A 114 -0.15 8.05 -9.26
N ILE A 115 0.51 7.85 -10.39
CA ILE A 115 -0.07 7.22 -11.58
C ILE A 115 0.65 5.90 -11.79
N THR A 116 -0.10 4.84 -12.09
CA THR A 116 0.42 3.48 -12.24
C THR A 116 -0.15 2.81 -13.48
N SER A 117 0.69 2.08 -14.21
CA SER A 117 0.28 1.21 -15.31
C SER A 117 0.98 -0.12 -15.16
N ASP A 118 0.21 -1.20 -15.16
CA ASP A 118 0.70 -2.57 -15.04
C ASP A 118 0.22 -3.43 -16.21
N ILE A 119 1.05 -4.38 -16.61
CA ILE A 119 0.69 -5.50 -17.47
C ILE A 119 0.77 -6.80 -16.67
N GLY A 120 -0.26 -7.64 -16.77
CA GLY A 120 -0.31 -8.95 -16.14
C GLY A 120 -0.60 -10.04 -17.15
N TRP A 121 0.18 -11.11 -17.09
CA TRP A 121 -0.06 -12.34 -17.86
C TRP A 121 -0.16 -13.51 -16.88
N SER A 122 -1.10 -14.40 -17.10
CA SER A 122 -1.26 -15.63 -16.33
C SER A 122 -1.29 -16.81 -17.30
N GLU A 123 -0.78 -17.95 -16.87
CA GLU A 123 -0.92 -19.19 -17.62
C GLU A 123 -2.41 -19.42 -17.93
N TYR A 124 -2.72 -19.78 -19.18
CA TYR A 124 -4.08 -19.94 -19.70
C TYR A 124 -4.91 -18.65 -19.88
N GLN A 125 -4.35 -17.46 -19.63
CA GLN A 125 -5.04 -16.19 -19.87
C GLN A 125 -4.22 -15.25 -20.77
N SER A 126 -4.93 -14.47 -21.60
CA SER A 126 -4.31 -13.40 -22.37
C SER A 126 -3.78 -12.28 -21.46
N PRO A 127 -2.71 -11.57 -21.86
CA PRO A 127 -2.23 -10.40 -21.13
C PRO A 127 -3.32 -9.34 -20.92
N ARG A 128 -3.32 -8.72 -19.75
CA ARG A 128 -4.25 -7.66 -19.35
C ARG A 128 -3.49 -6.44 -18.86
N PHE A 129 -4.04 -5.27 -19.16
CA PHE A 129 -3.54 -3.99 -18.67
C PHE A 129 -4.37 -3.52 -17.48
N TYR A 130 -3.69 -2.87 -16.53
CA TYR A 130 -4.30 -2.29 -15.34
C TYR A 130 -3.77 -0.86 -15.20
N GLU A 131 -4.69 0.10 -15.18
CA GLU A 131 -4.37 1.51 -15.05
C GLU A 131 -4.91 2.01 -13.71
N GLY A 132 -4.13 2.86 -13.04
CA GLY A 132 -4.46 3.31 -11.69
C GLY A 132 -3.96 4.71 -11.40
N VAL A 133 -4.70 5.43 -10.56
CA VAL A 133 -4.33 6.73 -10.03
C VAL A 133 -4.68 6.82 -8.55
N GLU A 134 -3.74 7.33 -7.76
CA GLU A 134 -3.97 7.73 -6.37
C GLU A 134 -3.72 9.23 -6.25
N TYR A 135 -4.67 9.96 -5.67
CA TYR A 135 -4.54 11.38 -5.37
C TYR A 135 -4.83 11.67 -3.91
N ARG A 136 -3.99 12.50 -3.30
CA ARG A 136 -4.09 12.96 -1.90
C ARG A 136 -4.25 14.48 -1.89
N PRO A 137 -5.48 15.00 -2.00
CA PRO A 137 -5.73 16.45 -2.05
C PRO A 137 -5.21 17.16 -0.80
N TRP A 138 -5.52 16.59 0.37
CA TRP A 138 -5.06 17.04 1.68
C TRP A 138 -4.85 15.83 2.59
N TRP A 139 -3.95 15.95 3.57
CA TRP A 139 -3.88 15.01 4.69
C TRP A 139 -5.15 15.19 5.54
N PRO A 140 -6.12 14.24 5.63
CA PRO A 140 -5.98 12.77 5.72
C PRO A 140 -6.60 11.95 4.56
N LEU A 141 -7.04 12.60 3.49
CA LEU A 141 -7.86 11.99 2.44
C LEU A 141 -6.99 11.30 1.38
N ILE A 142 -7.44 10.14 0.91
CA ILE A 142 -6.82 9.42 -0.20
C ILE A 142 -7.92 9.01 -1.17
N LEU A 143 -7.84 9.48 -2.40
CA LEU A 143 -8.74 9.10 -3.49
C LEU A 143 -8.01 8.15 -4.42
N ARG A 144 -8.70 7.09 -4.85
CA ARG A 144 -8.16 6.10 -5.78
C ARG A 144 -9.16 5.84 -6.89
N ALA A 145 -8.66 5.72 -8.10
CA ALA A 145 -9.42 5.19 -9.21
C ALA A 145 -8.53 4.24 -10.00
N GLY A 146 -9.13 3.23 -10.62
CA GLY A 146 -8.43 2.31 -11.48
C GLY A 146 -9.37 1.64 -12.47
N ALA A 147 -8.81 1.16 -13.55
CA ALA A 147 -9.52 0.50 -14.62
C ALA A 147 -8.71 -0.69 -15.12
N ASP A 148 -9.40 -1.77 -15.46
CA ASP A 148 -8.87 -2.83 -16.30
C ASP A 148 -9.87 -3.13 -17.42
N VAL A 149 -9.61 -4.18 -18.20
CA VAL A 149 -10.44 -4.57 -19.36
C VAL A 149 -11.90 -4.90 -18.97
N ASN A 150 -12.14 -5.24 -17.71
CA ASN A 150 -13.40 -5.79 -17.24
C ASN A 150 -14.07 -4.94 -16.15
N GLN A 151 -13.28 -4.22 -15.36
CA GLN A 151 -13.70 -3.56 -14.13
C GLN A 151 -13.27 -2.10 -14.05
N LEU A 152 -14.16 -1.28 -13.50
CA LEU A 152 -13.87 0.08 -13.03
C LEU A 152 -13.89 0.09 -11.51
N ASN A 153 -12.85 0.67 -10.92
CA ASN A 153 -12.64 0.71 -9.48
C ASN A 153 -12.53 2.17 -9.01
N ALA A 154 -13.26 2.52 -7.95
CA ALA A 154 -13.16 3.81 -7.29
C ALA A 154 -13.05 3.58 -5.78
N GLY A 155 -12.21 4.35 -5.10
CA GLY A 155 -11.95 4.17 -3.68
C GLY A 155 -11.68 5.47 -2.95
N LEU A 156 -12.08 5.48 -1.67
CA LEU A 156 -11.87 6.56 -0.73
C LEU A 156 -11.22 5.98 0.53
N GLY A 157 -10.10 6.56 0.92
CA GLY A 157 -9.37 6.25 2.14
C GLY A 157 -9.28 7.47 3.05
N VAL A 158 -9.39 7.24 4.34
CA VAL A 158 -9.08 8.24 5.38
C VAL A 158 -8.00 7.67 6.29
N ARG A 159 -7.01 8.48 6.66
CA ARG A 159 -5.93 8.11 7.57
C ARG A 159 -5.78 9.11 8.71
N LYS A 160 -5.84 8.63 9.95
CA LYS A 160 -5.62 9.46 11.14
C LYS A 160 -4.39 8.98 11.89
N GLU A 161 -3.45 9.89 12.10
CA GLU A 161 -2.29 9.66 12.96
C GLU A 161 -2.61 10.05 14.41
N ALA A 162 -2.20 9.21 15.35
CA ALA A 162 -2.30 9.43 16.79
C ALA A 162 -0.97 9.04 17.45
N GLY A 163 0.05 9.88 17.24
CA GLY A 163 1.41 9.66 17.77
C GLY A 163 2.07 8.39 17.21
N PRO A 164 2.34 7.37 18.04
CA PRO A 164 2.98 6.12 17.60
C PRO A 164 2.06 5.22 16.76
N TRP A 165 0.77 5.52 16.70
CA TRP A 165 -0.21 4.73 15.96
C TRP A 165 -0.80 5.54 14.79
N ALA A 166 -1.25 4.85 13.76
CA ALA A 166 -2.11 5.43 12.74
C ALA A 166 -3.22 4.45 12.40
N VAL A 167 -4.45 4.97 12.31
CA VAL A 167 -5.63 4.18 11.95
C VAL A 167 -6.14 4.68 10.61
N GLY A 168 -6.62 3.77 9.79
CA GLY A 168 -7.18 4.05 8.48
C GLY A 168 -8.41 3.22 8.21
N VAL A 169 -9.31 3.81 7.44
CA VAL A 169 -10.41 3.08 6.81
C VAL A 169 -10.31 3.35 5.30
N ASP A 170 -10.44 2.31 4.50
CA ASP A 170 -10.64 2.42 3.06
C ASP A 170 -11.99 1.81 2.70
N TYR A 171 -12.66 2.45 1.75
CA TYR A 171 -13.82 1.93 1.07
C TYR A 171 -13.53 1.92 -0.42
N ALA A 172 -13.80 0.81 -1.08
CA ALA A 172 -13.67 0.64 -2.51
C ALA A 172 -14.96 0.09 -3.12
N PHE A 173 -15.28 0.61 -4.29
CA PHE A 173 -16.37 0.19 -5.15
C PHE A 173 -15.77 -0.33 -6.45
N SER A 174 -16.17 -1.53 -6.85
CA SER A 174 -15.75 -2.19 -8.09
C SER A 174 -16.98 -2.55 -8.91
N SER A 175 -17.02 -2.11 -10.16
CA SER A 175 -18.10 -2.42 -11.10
C SER A 175 -17.54 -3.15 -12.31
N HIS A 176 -18.05 -4.35 -12.55
CA HIS A 176 -17.68 -5.15 -13.72
C HIS A 176 -18.53 -4.72 -14.93
N PHE A 177 -18.08 -3.71 -15.66
CA PHE A 177 -18.86 -3.12 -16.75
C PHE A 177 -19.04 -4.08 -17.94
N GLN A 178 -18.07 -4.96 -18.21
CA GLN A 178 -18.13 -5.88 -19.35
C GLN A 178 -19.23 -6.94 -19.21
N SER A 179 -19.70 -7.22 -18.00
CA SER A 179 -20.82 -8.14 -17.77
C SER A 179 -22.18 -7.48 -17.95
N THR A 180 -22.22 -6.21 -18.38
CA THR A 180 -23.45 -5.47 -18.66
C THR A 180 -24.48 -5.56 -17.52
N GLY A 181 -24.02 -5.56 -16.27
CA GLY A 181 -24.86 -5.62 -15.07
C GLY A 181 -25.24 -7.03 -14.58
N LEU A 182 -24.78 -8.11 -15.24
CA LEU A 182 -25.01 -9.48 -14.76
C LEU A 182 -24.27 -9.79 -13.46
N ILE A 183 -23.10 -9.16 -13.26
CA ILE A 183 -22.32 -9.27 -12.03
C ILE A 183 -22.61 -8.01 -11.20
N PRO A 184 -23.18 -8.15 -9.98
CA PRO A 184 -23.44 -7.01 -9.13
C PRO A 184 -22.13 -6.32 -8.73
N PRO A 185 -22.16 -4.99 -8.47
CA PRO A 185 -20.98 -4.29 -8.01
C PRO A 185 -20.49 -4.84 -6.67
N THR A 186 -19.17 -4.86 -6.51
CA THR A 186 -18.51 -5.32 -5.29
C THR A 186 -18.12 -4.12 -4.43
N HIS A 187 -18.45 -4.20 -3.14
CA HIS A 187 -18.09 -3.22 -2.13
C HIS A 187 -17.04 -3.85 -1.22
N THR A 188 -15.93 -3.14 -0.97
CA THR A 188 -14.86 -3.61 -0.11
C THR A 188 -14.54 -2.56 0.95
N VAL A 189 -14.57 -2.96 2.21
CA VAL A 189 -14.15 -2.12 3.35
C VAL A 189 -12.87 -2.69 3.91
N SER A 190 -11.87 -1.85 4.16
CA SER A 190 -10.60 -2.24 4.77
C SER A 190 -10.29 -1.36 5.97
N LEU A 191 -9.83 -2.00 7.05
CA LEU A 191 -9.32 -1.31 8.23
C LEU A 191 -7.81 -1.47 8.28
N VAL A 192 -7.12 -0.37 8.47
CA VAL A 192 -5.65 -0.32 8.53
C VAL A 192 -5.24 0.17 9.91
N PHE A 193 -4.43 -0.62 10.60
CA PHE A 193 -3.83 -0.22 11.87
C PHE A 193 -2.31 -0.32 11.76
N ASN A 194 -1.66 0.82 11.85
CA ASN A 194 -0.20 0.92 11.83
C ASN A 194 0.27 1.25 13.24
N PHE A 195 1.14 0.41 13.79
CA PHE A 195 1.78 0.65 15.09
C PHE A 195 3.29 0.67 14.94
N GLY A 196 3.92 1.60 15.67
CA GLY A 196 5.36 1.75 15.64
C GLY A 196 5.89 2.28 14.30
N GLY A 197 7.14 1.91 14.02
CA GLY A 197 7.91 2.37 12.87
C GLY A 197 8.82 3.55 13.18
N PHE A 198 9.68 3.86 12.22
CA PHE A 198 10.62 4.97 12.29
C PHE A 198 10.04 6.15 11.55
N ARG A 199 9.94 7.31 12.22
CA ARG A 199 9.30 8.51 11.67
C ARG A 199 10.12 9.73 12.02
N ALA A 200 10.22 10.69 11.11
CA ALA A 200 10.70 12.03 11.39
C ALA A 200 9.57 12.99 11.07
N LYS A 201 9.01 13.64 12.08
CA LYS A 201 7.87 14.55 11.95
C LYS A 201 8.18 15.86 12.63
N VAL A 202 7.83 16.97 11.98
CA VAL A 202 7.88 18.29 12.58
C VAL A 202 6.46 18.81 12.77
N LYS A 203 6.12 19.21 13.99
CA LYS A 203 4.82 19.80 14.33
C LYS A 203 5.03 21.27 14.70
N PRO A 204 4.70 22.22 13.82
CA PRO A 204 4.78 23.63 14.16
C PRO A 204 3.63 24.03 15.09
N SER A 205 3.86 25.03 15.94
CA SER A 205 2.83 25.63 16.80
C SER A 205 1.74 26.35 15.99
N ARG A 206 2.04 26.73 14.74
CA ARG A 206 1.13 27.39 13.80
C ARG A 206 1.25 26.74 12.42
N SER A 207 0.13 26.41 11.78
CA SER A 207 0.10 25.86 10.42
C SER A 207 0.27 26.92 9.33
N ILE A 208 -0.10 28.17 9.64
CA ILE A 208 0.08 29.35 8.79
C ILE A 208 0.87 30.36 9.60
N PHE A 209 1.91 30.92 8.99
CA PHE A 209 2.76 31.90 9.62
C PHE A 209 3.19 32.94 8.59
N SER A 210 2.96 34.21 8.91
CA SER A 210 3.31 35.36 8.07
C SER A 210 3.95 36.40 8.99
N PRO A 211 5.30 36.45 9.07
CA PRO A 211 5.97 37.37 9.96
C PRO A 211 5.78 38.82 9.48
N LEU A 212 5.67 39.77 10.42
CA LEU A 212 5.48 41.19 10.13
C LEU A 212 6.64 42.00 10.72
N ALA A 213 7.18 42.95 9.95
CA ALA A 213 8.17 43.90 10.46
C ALA A 213 7.57 44.75 11.59
N GLY A 214 8.15 44.68 12.79
CA GLY A 214 7.64 45.38 13.99
C GLY A 214 6.55 44.63 14.77
N GLY A 215 6.13 43.44 14.33
CA GLY A 215 5.20 42.58 15.07
C GLY A 215 5.87 41.90 16.27
N GLY A 216 5.20 41.88 17.42
CA GLY A 216 5.74 41.31 18.67
C GLY A 216 5.82 39.78 18.74
N ASP A 217 5.27 39.05 17.75
CA ASP A 217 5.13 37.59 17.83
C ASP A 217 5.40 36.88 16.49
N ASN A 218 6.64 37.05 16.02
CA ASN A 218 7.16 36.38 14.81
C ASN A 218 7.81 35.02 15.11
N ILE A 219 7.42 34.32 16.19
CA ILE A 219 8.07 33.05 16.56
C ILE A 219 7.14 31.87 16.28
N VAL A 220 7.63 30.92 15.49
CA VAL A 220 7.02 29.60 15.33
C VAL A 220 7.88 28.59 16.06
N TRP A 221 7.29 27.92 17.04
CA TRP A 221 7.91 26.76 17.67
C TRP A 221 7.67 25.52 16.84
N MET A 222 8.67 24.68 16.71
CA MET A 222 8.64 23.44 15.95
C MET A 222 9.03 22.29 16.86
N GLU A 223 8.13 21.34 17.07
CA GLU A 223 8.41 20.09 17.80
C GLU A 223 8.93 19.03 16.83
N LEU A 224 10.12 18.51 17.06
CA LEU A 224 10.75 17.48 16.25
C LEU A 224 10.50 16.12 16.93
N ASN A 225 9.63 15.32 16.32
CA ASN A 225 9.33 13.96 16.76
C ASN A 225 10.07 12.98 15.84
N VAL A 226 11.17 12.41 16.35
CA VAL A 226 12.03 11.50 15.58
C VAL A 226 12.14 10.16 16.29
N VAL A 227 11.81 9.09 15.56
CA VAL A 227 11.96 7.68 15.98
C VAL A 227 12.82 7.01 14.94
N THR A 228 14.01 6.51 15.30
CA THR A 228 14.94 5.87 14.36
C THR A 228 15.30 4.44 14.74
N ARG A 229 15.73 3.65 13.75
CA ARG A 229 16.21 2.28 13.94
C ARG A 229 17.65 2.23 14.46
N ALA A 230 18.41 3.24 14.11
CA ALA A 230 19.84 3.36 14.34
C ALA A 230 20.16 4.79 14.78
N PRO A 231 21.32 5.02 15.41
CA PRO A 231 21.76 6.35 15.81
C PRO A 231 21.73 7.34 14.65
N ILE A 232 21.23 8.55 14.91
CA ILE A 232 21.17 9.60 13.88
C ILE A 232 22.59 10.10 13.62
N LYS A 233 23.06 9.99 12.38
CA LYS A 233 24.36 10.56 11.98
C LYS A 233 24.25 12.05 11.69
N ARG A 234 23.21 12.45 10.96
CA ARG A 234 22.94 13.83 10.54
C ARG A 234 21.45 14.05 10.36
N TRP A 235 20.99 15.27 10.58
CA TRP A 235 19.62 15.68 10.29
C TRP A 235 19.58 17.03 9.55
N GLN A 236 18.46 17.25 8.85
CA GLN A 236 18.22 18.47 8.10
C GLN A 236 16.73 18.84 8.17
N LEU A 237 16.43 20.08 8.57
CA LEU A 237 15.09 20.68 8.53
C LEU A 237 15.11 21.88 7.58
N ARG A 238 14.25 21.85 6.56
CA ARG A 238 14.12 22.92 5.56
C ARG A 238 12.78 23.61 5.75
N VAL A 239 12.81 24.91 6.03
CA VAL A 239 11.63 25.78 6.00
C VAL A 239 11.51 26.34 4.59
N LYS A 240 10.34 26.17 3.98
CA LYS A 240 10.05 26.64 2.62
C LYS A 240 8.92 27.67 2.62
N ASN A 241 8.98 28.65 1.73
CA ASN A 241 7.89 29.59 1.49
C ASN A 241 6.80 28.96 0.58
N GLY A 242 5.74 29.74 0.29
CA GLY A 242 4.64 29.29 -0.58
C GLY A 242 5.03 29.01 -2.04
N ARG A 243 6.20 29.48 -2.49
CA ARG A 243 6.76 29.18 -3.82
C ARG A 243 7.64 27.92 -3.83
N GLY A 244 7.88 27.32 -2.67
CA GLY A 244 8.74 26.14 -2.49
C GLY A 244 10.23 26.46 -2.33
N GLU A 245 10.61 27.74 -2.27
CA GLU A 245 11.98 28.19 -2.03
C GLU A 245 12.35 27.97 -0.57
N ILE A 246 13.59 27.53 -0.31
CA ILE A 246 14.09 27.34 1.06
C ILE A 246 14.42 28.71 1.64
N VAL A 247 13.72 29.11 2.69
CA VAL A 247 13.98 30.36 3.42
C VAL A 247 14.89 30.14 4.62
N ARG A 248 14.84 28.94 5.23
CA ARG A 248 15.68 28.62 6.37
C ARG A 248 16.12 27.16 6.35
N LEU A 249 17.36 26.92 6.70
CA LEU A 249 17.94 25.60 6.85
C LEU A 249 18.49 25.39 8.27
N TYR A 250 18.06 24.30 8.90
CA TYR A 250 18.71 23.77 10.10
C TYR A 250 19.36 22.43 9.75
N ASN A 251 20.60 22.24 10.17
CA ASN A 251 21.30 20.97 10.06
C ASN A 251 22.24 20.80 11.26
N ALA A 252 22.41 19.56 11.70
CA ALA A 252 23.46 19.21 12.64
C ALA A 252 23.79 17.71 12.55
N TRP A 253 24.86 17.35 13.24
CA TRP A 253 25.23 15.96 13.49
C TRP A 253 24.47 15.43 14.71
N SER A 254 24.42 14.11 14.86
CA SER A 254 23.79 13.44 16.00
C SER A 254 22.27 13.71 16.10
N ASP A 255 21.69 13.50 17.28
CA ASP A 255 20.25 13.62 17.49
C ASP A 255 19.75 15.07 17.38
N PRO A 256 18.59 15.32 16.74
CA PRO A 256 17.98 16.62 16.70
C PRO A 256 17.44 17.02 18.09
N PRO A 257 17.39 18.31 18.41
CA PRO A 257 16.72 18.78 19.61
C PRO A 257 15.21 18.50 19.51
N ALA A 258 14.56 18.24 20.65
CA ALA A 258 13.11 17.97 20.70
C ALA A 258 12.26 19.17 20.23
N ARG A 259 12.80 20.39 20.34
CA ARG A 259 12.13 21.63 19.95
C ARG A 259 13.11 22.60 19.30
N LEU A 260 12.66 23.28 18.24
CA LEU A 260 13.33 24.40 17.59
C LEU A 260 12.36 25.58 17.49
N TYR A 261 12.88 26.76 17.18
CA TYR A 261 12.06 27.90 16.80
C TYR A 261 12.56 28.52 15.50
N TRP A 262 11.65 29.16 14.78
CA TRP A 262 11.93 29.99 13.62
C TRP A 262 11.25 31.34 13.83
N ASP A 263 12.01 32.41 13.61
CA ASP A 263 11.61 33.81 13.84
C ASP A 263 11.06 34.51 12.57
N GLY A 264 10.84 33.74 11.51
CA GLY A 264 10.37 34.25 10.22
C GLY A 264 11.44 34.82 9.32
N ARG A 265 12.70 34.89 9.75
CA ARG A 265 13.79 35.42 8.93
C ARG A 265 14.41 34.34 8.05
N ASP A 266 14.92 34.78 6.90
CA ASP A 266 15.68 33.94 6.00
C ASP A 266 17.12 33.69 6.50
N GLU A 267 17.98 33.06 5.69
CA GLU A 267 19.40 32.84 6.04
C GLU A 267 20.20 34.14 6.15
N THR A 268 19.80 35.19 5.42
CA THR A 268 20.45 36.51 5.42
C THR A 268 19.90 37.46 6.48
N GLY A 269 18.88 37.04 7.23
CA GLY A 269 18.24 37.84 8.28
C GLY A 269 17.10 38.73 7.78
N ASN A 270 16.68 38.60 6.53
CA ASN A 270 15.55 39.33 5.97
C ASN A 270 14.23 38.62 6.31
N LEU A 271 13.15 39.39 6.44
CA LEU A 271 11.79 38.87 6.61
C LEU A 271 11.15 38.50 5.27
#